data_AF-A0A0B7MD04-F1
#
_entry.id   AF-A0A0B7MD04-F1
#
_cell.length_a   1.000
_cell.length_b   1.000
_cell.length_c   1.000
_cell.angle_alpha   90.00
_cell.angle_beta   90.00
_cell.angle_gamma   90.00
#
_symmetry.space_group_name_H-M   'P 1'
#
loop_
_entity.id
_entity.type
_entity.pdbx_description
1 polymer ?
#
loop_
_entity_poly.entity_id
_entity_poly.type
_entity_poly.pdbx_seq_one_letter_code
_entity_poly.pdbx_strand_id
1 'polypeptide(L)'
;MDAVSIKMYDKFGIVLRIETTTNDVSQFRHYREVQRHDGSRESKVAPMKKNIYSLYILAQLLKDSNRRYLEFISTFDDPSDGIKKLAKISDPVKKDDRSYKGFNFFSHADQKIFEVLARVSLTSMVFKTR
;
A
#
# COMPACT_ATOMS: atom_id res chain seq x y z
N MET A 1 -1.51 -21.64 12.54
CA MET A 1 -2.13 -20.29 12.67
C MET A 1 -1.04 -19.38 13.20
N ASP A 2 -0.66 -18.35 12.46
CA ASP A 2 0.46 -17.50 12.84
C ASP A 2 0.25 -16.82 14.19
N ALA A 3 1.34 -16.62 14.92
CA ALA A 3 1.34 -16.04 16.26
C ALA A 3 0.78 -14.59 16.25
N VAL A 4 1.03 -13.85 15.17
CA VAL A 4 0.57 -12.48 14.91
C VAL A 4 0.12 -12.41 13.45
N SER A 5 -1.04 -11.82 13.15
CA SER A 5 -1.52 -11.63 11.79
C SER A 5 -2.29 -10.32 11.61
N ILE A 6 -2.15 -9.71 10.44
CA ILE A 6 -3.00 -8.60 9.98
C ILE A 6 -4.05 -9.18 9.05
N LYS A 7 -5.31 -8.86 9.30
CA LYS A 7 -6.45 -9.30 8.50
C LYS A 7 -7.13 -8.09 7.90
N MET A 8 -7.41 -8.19 6.61
CA MET A 8 -8.16 -7.20 5.86
C MET A 8 -9.35 -7.89 5.23
N TYR A 9 -10.55 -7.36 5.46
CA TYR A 9 -11.77 -7.92 4.88
C TYR A 9 -12.82 -6.85 4.71
N ASP A 10 -13.74 -7.12 3.78
CA ASP A 10 -14.94 -6.32 3.61
C ASP A 10 -15.94 -6.65 4.72
N LYS A 11 -16.26 -5.64 5.54
CA LYS A 11 -17.33 -5.75 6.52
C LYS A 11 -18.62 -5.23 5.91
N PHE A 12 -19.56 -6.17 5.71
CA PHE A 12 -20.92 -5.91 5.24
C PHE A 12 -21.06 -5.39 3.80
N GLY A 13 -20.01 -5.45 2.97
CA GLY A 13 -20.10 -4.92 1.60
C GLY A 13 -19.84 -3.42 1.48
N ILE A 14 -19.48 -2.76 2.59
CA ILE A 14 -19.55 -1.29 2.71
C ILE A 14 -18.24 -0.71 3.23
N VAL A 15 -17.58 -1.40 4.17
CA VAL A 15 -16.41 -0.85 4.86
C VAL A 15 -15.28 -1.86 4.85
N LEU A 16 -14.14 -1.46 4.31
CA LEU A 16 -12.89 -2.18 4.49
C LEU A 16 -12.47 -2.12 5.96
N ARG A 17 -12.42 -3.27 6.64
CA ARG A 17 -11.82 -3.36 7.97
C ARG A 17 -10.42 -3.94 7.86
N ILE A 18 -9.50 -3.30 8.59
CA ILE A 18 -8.17 -3.82 8.90
C ILE A 18 -8.09 -4.04 10.40
N GLU A 19 -7.68 -5.24 10.81
CA GLU A 19 -7.47 -5.60 12.20
C GLU A 19 -6.19 -6.42 12.37
N THR A 20 -5.53 -6.29 13.51
CA THR A 20 -4.38 -7.11 13.87
C THR A 20 -4.81 -8.06 14.99
N THR A 21 -4.49 -9.34 14.84
CA THR A 21 -4.77 -10.37 15.84
C THR A 21 -3.47 -11.03 16.27
N THR A 22 -3.36 -11.38 17.56
CA THR A 22 -2.18 -12.04 18.10
C THR A 22 -2.60 -13.05 19.16
N ASN A 23 -2.08 -14.27 19.06
CA ASN A 23 -2.29 -15.33 20.03
C ASN A 23 -1.12 -15.43 21.03
N ASP A 24 0.07 -15.00 20.63
CA ASP A 24 1.26 -14.98 21.46
C ASP A 24 1.83 -13.56 21.55
N VAL A 25 1.60 -12.91 22.69
CA VAL A 25 2.07 -11.54 22.93
C VAL A 25 3.59 -11.47 23.14
N SER A 26 4.27 -12.59 23.42
CA SER A 26 5.71 -12.60 23.70
C SER A 26 6.56 -12.25 22.48
N GLN A 27 5.97 -12.30 21.28
CA GLN A 27 6.54 -11.81 20.03
C GLN A 27 6.86 -10.30 20.08
N PHE A 28 6.11 -9.54 20.88
CA PHE A 28 6.36 -8.12 21.09
C PHE A 28 7.34 -7.90 22.24
N ARG A 29 8.26 -6.96 22.07
CA ARG A 29 9.22 -6.57 23.12
C ARG A 29 8.90 -5.15 23.58
N HIS A 30 8.96 -4.92 24.89
CA HIS A 30 8.84 -3.59 25.46
C HIS A 30 9.82 -3.41 26.61
N TYR A 31 10.12 -2.15 26.91
CA TYR A 31 10.95 -1.80 28.05
C TYR A 31 10.15 -1.96 29.34
N ARG A 32 10.64 -2.77 30.27
CA ARG A 32 9.97 -3.07 31.54
C ARG A 32 10.95 -3.50 32.61
N GLU A 33 10.54 -3.38 33.87
CA GLU A 33 11.24 -3.99 35.00
C GLU A 33 11.06 -5.51 34.98
N VAL A 34 12.18 -6.23 35.08
CA VAL A 34 12.23 -7.69 35.15
C VAL A 34 12.87 -8.07 36.48
N GLN A 35 12.12 -8.80 37.30
CA GLN A 35 12.66 -9.44 38.50
C GLN A 35 13.45 -10.69 38.11
N ARG A 36 14.66 -10.81 38.65
CA ARG A 36 15.51 -11.99 38.53
C ARG A 36 15.27 -12.93 39.71
N HIS A 37 15.73 -14.18 39.59
CA HIS A 37 15.56 -15.21 40.63
C HIS A 37 16.27 -14.85 41.95
N ASP A 38 17.34 -14.06 41.87
CA ASP A 38 18.09 -13.53 43.03
C ASP A 38 17.37 -12.35 43.73
N GLY A 39 16.17 -11.98 43.28
CA GLY A 39 15.39 -10.86 43.82
C GLY A 39 15.79 -9.48 43.29
N SER A 40 16.87 -9.40 42.50
CA SER A 40 17.27 -8.14 41.87
C SER A 40 16.28 -7.73 40.78
N ARG A 41 16.18 -6.41 40.55
CA ARG A 41 15.29 -5.83 39.55
C ARG A 41 16.10 -5.07 38.51
N GLU A 42 15.80 -5.30 37.25
CA GLU A 42 16.50 -4.69 36.13
C GLU A 42 15.49 -4.21 35.10
N SER A 43 15.61 -2.96 34.66
CA SER A 43 14.81 -2.42 33.56
C SER A 43 15.48 -2.71 32.23
N LYS A 44 14.82 -3.48 31.36
CA LYS A 44 15.34 -3.84 30.04
C LYS A 44 14.25 -4.11 29.02
N VAL A 45 14.64 -4.15 27.75
CA VAL A 45 13.76 -4.57 26.66
C VAL A 45 13.59 -6.09 26.70
N ALA A 46 12.42 -6.54 27.13
CA ALA A 46 12.09 -7.94 27.31
C ALA A 46 10.81 -8.33 26.54
N PRO A 47 10.61 -9.63 26.25
CA PRO A 47 9.34 -10.14 25.73
C PRO A 47 8.17 -9.70 26.62
N MET A 48 7.08 -9.30 25.97
CA MET A 48 5.86 -8.89 26.65
C MET A 48 5.22 -10.09 27.35
N LYS A 49 4.70 -9.85 28.56
CA LYS A 49 4.00 -10.88 29.33
C LYS A 49 2.50 -10.71 29.14
N LYS A 50 1.75 -11.82 29.11
CA LYS A 50 0.29 -11.80 29.09
C LYS A 50 -0.25 -11.40 30.47
N ASN A 51 -0.34 -10.11 30.73
CA ASN A 51 -0.90 -9.56 31.97
C ASN A 51 -1.66 -8.24 31.70
N ILE A 52 -2.44 -7.79 32.68
CA ILE A 52 -3.28 -6.58 32.57
C ILE A 52 -2.44 -5.33 32.28
N TYR A 53 -1.23 -5.24 32.85
CA TYR A 53 -0.31 -4.11 32.63
C TYR A 53 0.17 -3.99 31.17
N SER A 54 0.23 -5.11 30.44
CA SER A 54 0.67 -5.10 29.05
C SER A 54 -0.44 -4.71 28.06
N LEU A 55 -1.70 -4.65 28.49
CA LEU A 55 -2.85 -4.37 27.61
C LEU A 55 -2.74 -3.03 26.90
N TYR A 56 -2.33 -1.97 27.62
CA TYR A 56 -2.22 -0.63 27.05
C TYR A 56 -1.14 -0.57 25.96
N ILE A 57 0.04 -1.12 26.27
CA ILE A 57 1.18 -1.18 25.32
C ILE A 57 0.82 -2.03 24.11
N LEU A 58 0.19 -3.19 24.33
CA LEU A 58 -0.26 -4.06 23.27
C LEU A 58 -1.30 -3.39 22.37
N ALA A 59 -2.32 -2.75 22.95
CA ALA A 59 -3.35 -2.05 22.20
C ALA A 59 -2.76 -0.96 21.30
N GLN A 60 -1.77 -0.20 21.81
CA GLN A 60 -1.07 0.81 21.04
C GLN A 60 -0.28 0.19 19.88
N LEU A 61 0.48 -0.88 20.13
CA LEU A 61 1.24 -1.59 19.10
C LEU A 61 0.34 -2.15 17.98
N LEU A 62 -0.80 -2.73 18.33
CA LEU A 62 -1.75 -3.26 17.35
C LEU A 62 -2.41 -2.14 16.56
N LYS A 63 -2.75 -1.02 17.20
CA LYS A 63 -3.28 0.18 16.54
C LYS A 63 -2.27 0.78 15.56
N ASP A 64 -1.01 0.90 15.95
CA ASP A 64 0.05 1.44 15.10
C ASP A 64 0.38 0.50 13.93
N SER A 65 0.22 -0.82 14.12
CA SER A 65 0.33 -1.79 13.04
C SER A 65 -0.80 -1.64 12.01
N ASN A 66 -2.05 -1.53 12.46
CA ASN A 66 -3.18 -1.24 11.58
C ASN A 66 -2.99 0.08 10.83
N ARG A 67 -2.53 1.14 11.52
CA ARG A 67 -2.29 2.45 10.93
C ARG A 67 -1.24 2.39 9.82
N ARG A 68 -0.08 1.79 10.09
CA ARG A 68 0.99 1.64 9.09
C ARG A 68 0.54 0.84 7.86
N TYR A 69 -0.27 -0.19 8.09
CA TYR A 69 -0.82 -0.98 6.98
C TYR A 69 -1.84 -0.19 6.16
N LEU A 70 -2.67 0.63 6.81
CA LEU A 70 -3.59 1.55 6.12
C LEU A 70 -2.83 2.61 5.33
N GLU A 71 -1.78 3.19 5.90
CA GLU A 71 -0.89 4.14 5.22
C GLU A 71 -0.25 3.48 3.99
N PHE A 72 0.23 2.24 4.10
CA PHE A 72 0.74 1.47 2.97
C PHE A 72 -0.32 1.29 1.86
N ILE A 73 -1.54 0.88 2.20
CA ILE A 73 -2.62 0.74 1.20
C ILE A 73 -2.95 2.08 0.53
N SER A 74 -2.90 3.18 1.29
CA SER A 74 -3.17 4.52 0.74
C SER A 74 -2.13 5.00 -0.27
N THR A 75 -0.97 4.34 -0.36
CA THR A 75 0.04 4.63 -1.39
C THR A 75 -0.29 4.05 -2.76
N PHE A 76 -1.29 3.17 -2.85
CA PHE A 76 -1.69 2.62 -4.14
C PHE A 76 -2.45 3.67 -4.95
N ASP A 77 -1.92 3.98 -6.14
CA ASP A 77 -2.62 4.77 -7.13
C ASP A 77 -3.86 4.01 -7.63
N ASP A 78 -4.94 4.73 -7.92
CA ASP A 78 -6.10 4.16 -8.61
C ASP A 78 -5.82 4.09 -10.13
N PRO A 79 -5.58 2.91 -10.72
CA PRO A 79 -5.31 2.80 -12.15
C PRO A 79 -6.58 2.94 -13.00
N SER A 80 -7.78 3.05 -12.40
CA SER A 80 -9.05 3.03 -13.11
C SER A 80 -9.13 4.04 -14.25
N ASP A 81 -8.66 5.27 -14.01
CA ASP A 81 -8.62 6.30 -15.03
C ASP A 81 -7.59 6.02 -16.13
N GLY A 82 -6.46 5.43 -15.77
CA GLY A 82 -5.45 4.93 -16.71
C GLY A 82 -6.03 3.84 -17.62
N ILE A 83 -6.76 2.88 -17.04
CA ILE A 83 -7.42 1.78 -17.78
C ILE A 83 -8.47 2.33 -18.74
N LYS A 84 -9.32 3.27 -18.30
CA LYS A 84 -10.32 3.92 -19.17
C LYS A 84 -9.67 4.66 -20.34
N LYS A 85 -8.59 5.42 -20.06
CA LYS A 85 -7.84 6.15 -21.10
C LYS A 85 -7.18 5.18 -22.07
N LEU A 86 -6.58 4.10 -21.56
CA LEU A 86 -5.96 3.04 -22.36
C LEU A 86 -6.95 2.37 -23.30
N ALA A 87 -8.14 2.02 -22.82
CA ALA A 87 -9.20 1.48 -23.67
C ALA A 87 -9.58 2.47 -24.78
N LYS A 88 -9.87 3.72 -24.41
CA LYS A 88 -10.28 4.77 -25.35
C LYS A 88 -9.30 5.00 -26.50
N ILE A 89 -7.99 4.96 -26.22
CA ILE A 89 -6.97 5.18 -27.25
C ILE A 89 -6.64 3.92 -28.05
N SER A 90 -6.97 2.73 -27.53
CA SER A 90 -6.78 1.45 -28.21
C SER A 90 -7.93 1.13 -29.16
N ASP A 91 -9.11 1.69 -28.90
CA ASP A 91 -10.28 1.51 -29.75
C ASP A 91 -10.18 2.33 -31.05
N PRO A 92 -10.63 1.78 -32.20
CA PRO A 92 -10.73 2.53 -33.43
C PRO A 92 -11.85 3.58 -33.36
N VAL A 93 -11.63 4.74 -33.99
CA VAL A 93 -12.58 5.86 -33.99
C VAL A 93 -12.95 6.22 -35.42
N LYS A 94 -14.23 6.45 -35.70
CA LYS A 94 -14.69 7.03 -36.97
C LYS A 94 -14.85 8.54 -36.83
N LYS A 95 -14.28 9.30 -37.76
CA LYS A 95 -14.46 10.75 -37.89
C LYS A 95 -14.53 11.14 -39.36
N ASP A 96 -15.51 11.97 -39.71
CA ASP A 96 -15.72 12.47 -41.08
C ASP A 96 -15.78 11.34 -42.12
N ASP A 97 -16.56 10.30 -41.80
CA ASP A 97 -16.75 9.06 -42.58
C ASP A 97 -15.47 8.23 -42.83
N ARG A 98 -14.39 8.54 -42.12
CA ARG A 98 -13.11 7.80 -42.15
C ARG A 98 -12.88 7.07 -40.83
N SER A 99 -12.45 5.82 -40.92
CA SER A 99 -12.07 5.01 -39.76
C SER A 99 -10.58 5.16 -39.46
N TYR A 100 -10.24 5.50 -38.22
CA TYR A 100 -8.87 5.57 -37.72
C TYR A 100 -8.65 4.40 -36.76
N LYS A 101 -7.56 3.66 -36.99
CA LYS A 101 -7.17 2.56 -36.11
C LYS A 101 -6.73 3.12 -34.75
N GLY A 102 -7.15 2.49 -33.66
CA GLY A 102 -6.59 2.77 -32.33
C GLY A 102 -5.14 2.28 -32.20
N PHE A 103 -4.48 2.72 -31.14
CA PHE A 103 -3.09 2.38 -30.88
C PHE A 103 -2.97 1.03 -30.18
N ASN A 104 -2.04 0.19 -30.63
CA ASN A 104 -1.67 -1.05 -29.97
C ASN A 104 -0.38 -0.87 -29.17
N PHE A 105 -0.49 -0.83 -27.84
CA PHE A 105 0.64 -0.66 -26.93
C PHE A 105 1.69 -1.78 -26.97
N PHE A 106 1.34 -2.94 -27.54
CA PHE A 106 2.24 -4.09 -27.69
C PHE A 106 2.88 -4.16 -29.09
N SER A 107 2.52 -3.25 -30.00
CA SER A 107 3.15 -3.11 -31.31
C SER A 107 4.43 -2.29 -31.20
N HIS A 108 5.56 -2.83 -31.64
CA HIS A 108 6.82 -2.08 -31.72
C HIS A 108 6.71 -0.81 -32.57
N ALA A 109 5.86 -0.82 -33.61
CA ALA A 109 5.67 0.35 -34.45
C ALA A 109 4.97 1.48 -33.67
N ASP A 110 3.92 1.15 -32.93
CA ASP A 110 3.11 2.13 -32.19
C ASP A 110 3.89 2.61 -30.95
N GLN A 111 4.68 1.75 -30.31
CA GLN A 111 5.61 2.13 -29.24
C GLN A 111 6.61 3.20 -29.68
N LYS A 112 7.20 3.07 -30.88
CA LYS A 112 8.10 4.11 -31.42
C LYS A 112 7.40 5.47 -31.58
N ILE A 113 6.12 5.47 -31.96
CA ILE A 113 5.34 6.71 -32.06
C ILE A 113 5.22 7.36 -30.66
N PHE A 114 4.89 6.57 -29.64
CA PHE A 114 4.80 7.07 -28.26
C PHE A 114 6.14 7.59 -27.73
N GLU A 115 7.25 6.91 -28.00
CA GLU A 115 8.59 7.38 -27.62
C GLU A 115 8.93 8.73 -28.25
N VAL A 116 8.64 8.90 -29.54
CA VAL A 116 8.86 10.16 -30.25
C VAL A 116 7.99 11.26 -29.65
N LEU A 117 6.70 11.00 -29.43
CA LEU A 117 5.78 11.95 -28.81
C LEU A 117 6.23 12.36 -27.40
N ALA A 118 6.68 11.41 -26.59
CA ALA A 118 7.19 11.68 -25.24
C ALA A 118 8.44 12.56 -25.26
N ARG A 119 9.40 12.28 -26.16
CA ARG A 119 10.62 13.09 -26.33
C ARG A 119 10.32 14.52 -26.80
N VAL A 120 9.40 14.67 -27.76
CA VAL A 120 9.00 15.99 -28.29
C VAL A 120 8.21 16.79 -27.24
N SER A 121 7.33 16.14 -26.48
CA SER A 121 6.61 16.77 -25.38
C SER A 121 7.56 17.35 -24.34
N LEU A 122 8.58 16.58 -23.91
CA LEU A 122 9.61 17.06 -22.99
C LEU A 122 10.40 18.24 -23.57
N THR A 123 10.71 18.20 -24.86
CA THR A 123 11.44 19.28 -25.53
C THR A 123 10.62 20.57 -25.60
N SER A 124 9.34 20.49 -26.01
CA SER A 124 8.45 21.66 -26.09
C SER A 124 8.07 22.25 -24.73
N MET A 125 8.03 21.44 -23.66
CA MET A 125 7.77 21.91 -22.30
C MET A 125 8.97 22.69 -21.72
N VAL A 126 10.21 22.31 -22.08
CA VAL A 126 11.42 23.10 -21.77
C VAL A 126 11.40 24.48 -22.44
N PHE A 127 10.85 24.58 -23.66
CA PHE A 127 10.71 25.87 -24.37
C PHE A 127 9.59 26.77 -23.84
N LYS A 128 8.62 26.22 -23.08
CA LYS A 128 7.48 26.99 -22.54
C LYS A 128 7.75 27.58 -21.14
N THR A 129 8.92 27.32 -20.57
CA THR A 129 9.32 27.77 -19.23
C THR A 129 10.41 28.87 -19.27
N ARG A 130 10.48 29.62 -20.36
CA ARG A 130 11.35 30.80 -20.51
C ARG A 130 10.53 32.02 -20.91
#